data_AF-A0A944TJZ5-F1
#
_entry.id   AF-A0A944TJZ5-F1
#
_cell.length_a   1.000
_cell.length_b   1.000
_cell.length_c   1.000
_cell.angle_alpha   90.00
_cell.angle_beta   90.00
_cell.angle_gamma   90.00
#
_symmetry.space_group_name_H-M   'P 1'
#
loop_
_entity.id
_entity.type
_entity.pdbx_description
1 polymer ?
#
loop_
_entity_poly.entity_id
_entity_poly.type
_entity_poly.pdbx_seq_one_letter_code
_entity_poly.pdbx_strand_id
1 'polypeptide(L)'
;MNTDPGVVRDLFAGHYFLFAFLTSLGAIQIAVSNAGTRGLWLTPYAITTRWFGIVLIVSAIVIFFMQPLWIDGPWAAGSVEADSLTRDWGKASWDELAGARNVNDIHGGLDGVKQTGWFSLAAVAAFVVSAIVGTLTIEFLSRAQRNSSGDQDSEMTDGLAGLTDRSYLSIQPESWRNFRADIGELWRNGVSEADSWNLIKSILGRSSK
;
A
#
# COMPACT_ATOMS: atom_id res chain seq x y z
N MET A 1 -30.03 20.29 7.10
CA MET A 1 -30.38 19.63 5.81
C MET A 1 -30.07 18.15 6.00
N ASN A 2 -31.03 17.22 5.88
CA ASN A 2 -30.75 15.79 6.13
C ASN A 2 -29.83 15.25 5.02
N THR A 3 -28.57 15.04 5.34
CA THR A 3 -27.60 14.45 4.40
C THR A 3 -27.75 12.93 4.36
N ASP A 4 -27.85 12.39 3.15
CA ASP A 4 -27.87 10.95 2.91
C ASP A 4 -26.58 10.29 3.49
N PRO A 5 -26.70 9.29 4.39
CA PRO A 5 -25.56 8.55 4.92
C PRO A 5 -24.65 7.95 3.85
N GLY A 6 -25.19 7.63 2.67
CA GLY A 6 -24.40 7.14 1.53
C GLY A 6 -23.37 8.16 1.04
N VAL A 7 -23.77 9.44 0.93
CA VAL A 7 -22.90 10.53 0.48
C VAL A 7 -21.78 10.78 1.48
N VAL A 8 -22.10 10.77 2.77
CA VAL A 8 -21.10 10.90 3.85
C VAL A 8 -20.10 9.75 3.78
N ARG A 9 -20.58 8.51 3.65
CA ARG A 9 -19.72 7.33 3.55
C ARG A 9 -18.77 7.40 2.36
N ASP A 10 -19.28 7.75 1.18
CA ASP A 10 -18.47 7.76 -0.03
C ASP A 10 -17.40 8.87 0.03
N LEU A 11 -17.74 10.01 0.63
CA LEU A 11 -16.78 11.08 0.94
C LEU A 11 -15.66 10.61 1.88
N PHE A 12 -16.02 9.98 3.01
CA PHE A 12 -15.04 9.45 3.97
C PHE A 12 -14.19 8.33 3.37
N ALA A 13 -14.79 7.43 2.58
CA ALA A 13 -14.09 6.37 1.88
C ALA A 13 -13.05 6.94 0.90
N GLY A 14 -13.42 7.95 0.10
CA GLY A 14 -12.49 8.60 -0.82
C GLY A 14 -11.32 9.28 -0.12
N HIS A 15 -11.59 10.03 0.96
CA HIS A 15 -10.54 10.69 1.74
C HIS A 15 -9.61 9.68 2.41
N TYR A 16 -10.17 8.62 2.98
CA TYR A 16 -9.39 7.57 3.63
C TYR A 16 -8.55 6.78 2.61
N PHE A 17 -9.11 6.47 1.44
CA PHE A 17 -8.37 5.81 0.36
C PHE A 17 -7.17 6.66 -0.09
N LEU A 18 -7.37 7.96 -0.33
CA LEU A 18 -6.27 8.86 -0.71
C LEU A 18 -5.19 8.93 0.38
N PHE A 19 -5.60 9.05 1.65
CA PHE A 19 -4.69 9.05 2.79
C PHE A 19 -3.86 7.76 2.85
N ALA A 20 -4.53 6.60 2.80
CA ALA A 20 -3.87 5.30 2.83
C ALA A 20 -2.94 5.13 1.63
N PHE A 21 -3.37 5.55 0.43
CA PHE A 21 -2.59 5.44 -0.80
C PHE A 21 -1.28 6.24 -0.71
N LEU A 22 -1.36 7.53 -0.35
CA LEU A 22 -0.19 8.39 -0.22
C LEU A 22 0.76 7.91 0.88
N THR A 23 0.21 7.47 2.02
CA THR A 23 1.00 6.94 3.14
C THR A 23 1.71 5.64 2.75
N SER A 24 1.00 4.71 2.12
CA SER A 24 1.57 3.46 1.62
C SER A 24 2.63 3.71 0.55
N LEU A 25 2.37 4.61 -0.41
CA LEU A 25 3.34 4.97 -1.44
C LEU A 25 4.60 5.56 -0.81
N GLY A 26 4.46 6.48 0.14
CA GLY A 26 5.58 7.07 0.85
C GLY A 26 6.36 6.06 1.68
N ALA A 27 5.67 5.15 2.37
CA ALA A 27 6.30 4.06 3.12
C ALA A 27 7.08 3.11 2.20
N ILE A 28 6.51 2.75 1.04
CA ILE A 28 7.20 1.98 0.00
C ILE A 28 8.46 2.71 -0.42
N GLN A 29 8.39 4.01 -0.76
CA GLN A 29 9.57 4.78 -1.19
C GLN A 29 10.69 4.78 -0.16
N ILE A 30 10.36 4.96 1.12
CA ILE A 30 11.35 4.90 2.20
C ILE A 30 11.96 3.49 2.28
N ALA A 31 11.14 2.44 2.28
CA ALA A 31 11.61 1.07 2.38
C ALA A 31 12.51 0.66 1.21
N VAL A 32 12.09 0.92 -0.03
CA VAL A 32 12.85 0.57 -1.24
C VAL A 32 14.13 1.41 -1.38
N SER A 33 14.14 2.65 -0.88
CA SER A 33 15.37 3.46 -0.83
C SER A 33 16.39 2.90 0.16
N ASN A 34 15.94 2.33 1.28
CA ASN A 34 16.80 1.69 2.28
C ASN A 34 17.34 0.35 1.78
N ALA A 35 16.49 -0.42 1.08
CA ALA A 35 16.83 -1.72 0.55
C ALA A 35 17.64 -1.67 -0.75
N GLY A 36 17.78 -0.50 -1.39
CA GLY A 36 18.51 -0.37 -2.67
C GLY A 36 17.72 -0.85 -3.90
N THR A 37 16.42 -1.09 -3.76
CA THR A 37 15.54 -1.67 -4.79
C THR A 37 15.14 -0.63 -5.84
N ARG A 38 16.07 -0.23 -6.71
CA ARG A 38 15.90 0.87 -7.68
C ARG A 38 14.70 0.71 -8.62
N GLY A 39 14.32 -0.53 -8.96
CA GLY A 39 13.20 -0.84 -9.84
C GLY A 39 11.83 -0.39 -9.34
N LEU A 40 11.75 0.05 -8.09
CA LEU A 40 10.54 0.59 -7.47
C LEU A 40 10.67 2.08 -7.11
N TRP A 41 11.82 2.72 -7.37
CA TRP A 41 12.02 4.11 -6.99
C TRP A 41 11.26 5.05 -7.91
N LEU A 42 10.49 5.97 -7.34
CA LEU A 42 9.83 7.02 -8.11
C LEU A 42 10.80 8.10 -8.61
N THR A 43 12.00 8.17 -8.01
CA THR A 43 13.02 9.15 -8.38
C THR A 43 14.37 8.47 -8.57
N PRO A 44 15.27 9.04 -9.39
CA PRO A 44 16.52 8.39 -9.75
C PRO A 44 17.55 8.28 -8.59
N TYR A 45 17.38 9.06 -7.52
CA TYR A 45 18.34 9.13 -6.42
C TYR A 45 17.74 8.64 -5.11
N ALA A 46 18.47 7.79 -4.38
CA ALA A 46 18.00 7.18 -3.12
C ALA A 46 17.54 8.23 -2.09
N ILE A 47 18.32 9.30 -1.92
CA ILE A 47 18.03 10.38 -0.97
C ILE A 47 16.73 11.09 -1.35
N THR A 48 16.57 11.44 -2.63
CA THR A 48 15.38 12.11 -3.13
C THR A 48 14.15 11.22 -2.99
N THR A 49 14.26 9.92 -3.29
CA THR A 49 13.18 8.94 -3.12
C THR A 49 12.75 8.85 -1.66
N ARG A 50 13.70 8.82 -0.72
CA ARG A 50 13.39 8.79 0.72
C ARG A 50 12.68 10.06 1.17
N TRP A 51 13.20 11.24 0.82
CA TRP A 51 12.58 12.52 1.16
C TRP A 51 11.20 12.68 0.54
N PHE A 52 11.05 12.27 -0.72
CA PHE A 52 9.76 12.25 -1.38
C PHE A 52 8.76 11.36 -0.63
N GLY A 53 9.19 10.19 -0.17
CA GLY A 53 8.36 9.32 0.66
C GLY A 53 7.92 9.95 1.98
N ILE A 54 8.83 10.65 2.67
CA ILE A 54 8.50 11.41 3.89
C ILE A 54 7.50 12.52 3.59
N VAL A 55 7.72 13.30 2.53
CA VAL A 55 6.82 14.38 2.11
C VAL A 55 5.43 13.82 1.77
N LEU A 56 5.33 12.67 1.11
CA LEU A 56 4.05 12.02 0.84
C LEU A 56 3.28 11.67 2.12
N ILE A 57 3.95 11.06 3.11
CA ILE A 57 3.33 10.69 4.39
C ILE A 57 2.86 11.95 5.14
N VAL A 58 3.73 12.95 5.27
CA VAL A 58 3.38 14.21 5.97
C VAL A 58 2.23 14.91 5.26
N SER A 59 2.27 14.98 3.93
CA SER A 59 1.20 15.58 3.13
C SER A 59 -0.11 14.81 3.28
N ALA A 60 -0.07 13.47 3.31
CA ALA A 60 -1.26 12.64 3.52
C ALA A 60 -1.93 12.97 4.86
N ILE A 61 -1.14 13.03 5.94
CA ILE A 61 -1.63 13.38 7.29
C ILE A 61 -2.22 14.79 7.28
N VAL A 62 -1.48 15.78 6.77
CA VAL A 62 -1.92 17.18 6.72
C VAL A 62 -3.21 17.31 5.92
N ILE A 63 -3.27 16.76 4.70
CA ILE A 63 -4.46 16.80 3.86
C ILE A 63 -5.61 16.12 4.59
N PHE A 64 -5.46 14.88 5.05
CA PHE A 64 -6.55 14.12 5.66
C PHE A 64 -7.17 14.84 6.86
N PHE A 65 -6.34 15.33 7.79
CA PHE A 65 -6.82 15.97 9.02
C PHE A 65 -7.20 17.43 8.84
N MET A 66 -6.54 18.20 7.97
CA MET A 66 -6.85 19.63 7.79
C MET A 66 -7.94 19.89 6.75
N GLN A 67 -8.25 18.94 5.86
CA GLN A 67 -9.28 19.13 4.83
C GLN A 67 -10.61 19.71 5.33
N PRO A 68 -11.14 19.32 6.51
CA PRO A 68 -12.38 19.88 7.03
C PRO A 68 -12.40 21.41 7.20
N LEU A 69 -11.24 22.04 7.32
CA LEU A 69 -11.12 23.50 7.44
C LEU A 69 -11.34 24.23 6.10
N TRP A 70 -11.12 23.54 4.98
CA TRP A 70 -11.07 24.16 3.66
C TRP A 70 -12.19 23.70 2.73
N ILE A 71 -12.68 22.47 2.93
CA ILE A 71 -13.66 21.80 2.07
C ILE A 71 -14.94 21.55 2.87
N ASP A 72 -16.08 21.82 2.23
CA ASP A 72 -17.39 21.58 2.82
C ASP A 72 -17.66 20.07 2.95
N GLY A 73 -18.14 19.67 4.13
CA GLY A 73 -18.51 18.29 4.45
C GLY A 73 -19.36 18.23 5.71
N PRO A 74 -19.63 17.03 6.26
CA PRO A 74 -20.45 16.82 7.46
C PRO A 74 -19.68 17.18 8.75
N TRP A 75 -19.17 18.40 8.81
CA TRP A 75 -18.34 18.95 9.88
C TRP A 75 -18.48 20.48 9.95
N ALA A 76 -19.66 21.03 9.62
CA ALA A 76 -19.89 22.45 9.78
C ALA A 76 -19.67 22.90 11.23
N ALA A 77 -19.06 24.08 11.39
CA ALA A 77 -18.80 24.66 12.70
C ALA A 77 -20.07 24.71 13.59
N GLY A 78 -19.95 24.28 14.84
CA GLY A 78 -21.06 24.20 15.81
C GLY A 78 -21.95 22.96 15.65
N SER A 79 -21.68 22.09 14.67
CA SER A 79 -22.42 20.84 14.46
C SER A 79 -21.58 19.58 14.72
N VAL A 80 -20.28 19.73 14.98
CA VAL A 80 -19.36 18.58 15.13
C VAL A 80 -19.71 17.68 16.32
N GLU A 81 -20.25 18.21 17.40
CA GLU A 81 -20.71 17.40 18.55
C GLU A 81 -22.14 16.86 18.39
N ALA A 82 -22.86 17.30 17.36
CA ALA A 82 -24.21 16.83 17.08
C ALA A 82 -24.18 15.39 16.54
N ASP A 83 -25.29 14.68 16.72
CA ASP A 83 -25.48 13.38 16.09
C ASP A 83 -25.27 13.52 14.58
N SER A 84 -24.61 12.54 14.00
CA SER A 84 -24.22 12.49 12.58
C SER A 84 -25.39 12.62 11.59
N LEU A 85 -26.63 12.38 12.03
CA LEU A 85 -27.85 12.67 11.25
C LEU A 85 -28.23 14.16 11.21
N THR A 86 -27.80 14.94 12.20
CA THR A 86 -28.13 16.36 12.35
C THR A 86 -26.93 17.28 12.11
N ARG A 87 -25.79 16.72 11.69
CA ARG A 87 -24.64 17.53 11.28
C ARG A 87 -24.96 18.36 10.07
N ASP A 88 -24.59 19.63 10.13
CA ASP A 88 -24.73 20.53 9.00
C ASP A 88 -23.53 20.39 8.05
N TRP A 89 -23.78 20.67 6.77
CA TRP A 89 -22.76 20.63 5.74
C TRP A 89 -22.03 21.97 5.67
N GLY A 90 -20.70 21.94 5.77
CA GLY A 90 -19.89 23.14 5.77
C GLY A 90 -18.46 22.87 6.23
N LYS A 91 -17.74 23.93 6.60
CA LYS A 91 -16.35 23.84 7.06
C LYS A 91 -16.30 23.82 8.59
N ALA A 92 -15.34 23.08 9.12
CA ALA A 92 -15.06 23.03 10.54
C ALA A 92 -14.31 24.29 10.98
N SER A 93 -14.47 24.67 12.24
CA SER A 93 -13.58 25.62 12.90
C SER A 93 -12.32 24.91 13.40
N TRP A 94 -11.29 25.69 13.75
CA TRP A 94 -10.01 25.16 14.24
C TRP A 94 -10.14 24.39 15.55
N ASP A 95 -11.02 24.85 16.44
CA ASP A 95 -11.30 24.25 17.75
C ASP A 95 -12.07 22.93 17.64
N GLU A 96 -12.86 22.74 16.58
CA GLU A 96 -13.65 21.53 16.36
C GLU A 96 -12.97 20.51 15.43
N LEU A 97 -11.76 20.81 14.94
CA LEU A 97 -11.06 19.98 13.96
C LEU A 97 -10.86 18.53 14.42
N ALA A 98 -10.57 18.35 15.72
CA ALA A 98 -10.37 17.02 16.30
C ALA A 98 -11.64 16.15 16.22
N GLY A 99 -12.82 16.76 16.33
CA GLY A 99 -14.11 16.07 16.23
C GLY A 99 -14.65 15.97 14.81
N ALA A 100 -14.19 16.80 13.88
CA ALA A 100 -14.73 16.92 12.52
C ALA A 100 -14.80 15.57 11.77
N ARG A 101 -13.79 14.71 11.99
CA ARG A 101 -13.70 13.37 11.38
C ARG A 101 -14.33 12.26 12.21
N ASN A 102 -14.76 12.53 13.44
CA ASN A 102 -15.41 11.56 14.31
C ASN A 102 -16.89 11.41 13.95
N VAL A 103 -17.17 10.68 12.86
CA VAL A 103 -18.54 10.37 12.41
C VAL A 103 -18.82 8.90 12.71
N ASN A 104 -19.97 8.62 13.31
CA ASN A 104 -20.39 7.25 13.63
C ASN A 104 -20.64 6.43 12.35
N ASP A 105 -20.25 5.16 12.35
CA ASP A 105 -20.29 4.28 11.18
C ASP A 105 -21.71 4.00 10.68
N ILE A 106 -22.67 3.89 11.58
CA ILE A 106 -24.11 3.75 11.27
C ILE A 106 -24.71 4.98 10.58
N HIS A 107 -24.01 6.11 10.58
CA HIS A 107 -24.46 7.37 9.99
C HIS A 107 -23.53 7.87 8.88
N GLY A 108 -22.78 6.94 8.26
CA GLY A 108 -21.90 7.23 7.14
C GLY A 108 -20.42 7.32 7.50
N GLY A 109 -20.04 7.17 8.77
CA GLY A 109 -18.66 6.92 9.15
C GLY A 109 -18.13 5.61 8.54
N LEU A 110 -16.82 5.48 8.47
CA LEU A 110 -16.19 4.27 7.94
C LEU A 110 -15.88 3.31 9.09
N ASP A 111 -16.56 2.16 9.15
CA ASP A 111 -16.22 1.09 10.10
C ASP A 111 -14.84 0.47 9.81
N GLY A 112 -14.28 -0.22 10.81
CA GLY A 112 -12.93 -0.80 10.71
C GLY A 112 -12.76 -1.86 9.60
N VAL A 113 -13.82 -2.60 9.26
CA VAL A 113 -13.76 -3.62 8.20
C VAL A 113 -13.65 -2.94 6.83
N LYS A 114 -14.48 -1.91 6.60
CA LYS A 114 -14.40 -1.09 5.38
C LYS A 114 -13.04 -0.37 5.29
N GLN A 115 -12.54 0.19 6.39
CA GLN A 115 -11.20 0.80 6.43
C GLN A 115 -10.11 -0.20 6.04
N THR A 116 -10.19 -1.44 6.52
CA THR A 116 -9.22 -2.49 6.16
C THR A 116 -9.25 -2.81 4.67
N GLY A 117 -10.45 -2.90 4.08
CA GLY A 117 -10.62 -3.13 2.64
C GLY A 117 -10.01 -1.99 1.81
N TRP A 118 -10.33 -0.74 2.13
CA TRP A 118 -9.81 0.43 1.43
C TRP A 118 -8.30 0.59 1.61
N PHE A 119 -7.77 0.33 2.80
CA PHE A 119 -6.33 0.36 3.06
C PHE A 119 -5.59 -0.68 2.19
N SER A 120 -6.08 -1.91 2.15
CA SER A 120 -5.47 -2.98 1.36
C SER A 120 -5.46 -2.63 -0.14
N LEU A 121 -6.59 -2.12 -0.65
CA LEU A 121 -6.69 -1.66 -2.04
C LEU A 121 -5.74 -0.50 -2.33
N ALA A 122 -5.63 0.46 -1.41
CA ALA A 122 -4.75 1.61 -1.54
C ALA A 122 -3.27 1.21 -1.52
N ALA A 123 -2.88 0.25 -0.67
CA ALA A 123 -1.53 -0.28 -0.61
C ALA A 123 -1.15 -1.03 -1.90
N VAL A 124 -2.05 -1.85 -2.44
CA VAL A 124 -1.84 -2.52 -3.74
C VAL A 124 -1.72 -1.49 -4.86
N ALA A 125 -2.60 -0.48 -4.90
CA ALA A 125 -2.53 0.58 -5.90
C ALA A 125 -1.20 1.36 -5.81
N ALA A 126 -0.75 1.70 -4.60
CA ALA A 126 0.53 2.36 -4.37
C ALA A 126 1.70 1.52 -4.87
N PHE A 127 1.70 0.21 -4.61
CA PHE A 127 2.72 -0.70 -5.13
C PHE A 127 2.74 -0.74 -6.65
N VAL A 128 1.57 -0.87 -7.30
CA VAL A 128 1.46 -0.87 -8.77
C VAL A 128 2.01 0.44 -9.35
N VAL A 129 1.64 1.59 -8.79
CA VAL A 129 2.16 2.90 -9.22
C VAL A 129 3.69 2.95 -9.06
N SER A 130 4.21 2.50 -7.93
CA SER A 130 5.65 2.44 -7.67
C SER A 130 6.39 1.57 -8.69
N ALA A 131 5.84 0.41 -9.05
CA ALA A 131 6.44 -0.51 -10.00
C ALA A 131 6.43 0.05 -11.45
N ILE A 132 5.33 0.66 -11.87
CA ILE A 132 5.20 1.28 -13.19
C ILE A 132 6.18 2.44 -13.32
N VAL A 133 6.14 3.39 -12.39
CA VAL A 133 6.99 4.58 -12.45
C VAL A 133 8.46 4.25 -12.21
N GLY A 134 8.77 3.31 -11.32
CA GLY A 134 10.13 2.81 -11.13
C GLY A 134 10.70 2.16 -12.40
N THR A 135 9.87 1.43 -13.15
CA THR A 135 10.26 0.90 -14.45
C THR A 135 10.63 2.01 -15.44
N LEU A 136 9.78 3.04 -15.56
CA LEU A 136 10.05 4.19 -16.42
C LEU A 136 11.31 4.96 -16.01
N THR A 137 11.56 5.07 -14.70
CA THR A 137 12.73 5.77 -14.15
C THR A 137 14.03 5.05 -14.52
N ILE A 138 14.07 3.72 -14.39
CA ILE A 138 15.23 2.91 -14.82
C ILE A 138 15.41 2.97 -16.34
N GLU A 139 14.32 2.89 -17.12
CA GLU A 139 14.41 2.96 -18.57
C GLU A 139 15.01 4.30 -19.04
N PHE A 140 14.62 5.41 -18.41
CA PHE A 140 15.19 6.71 -18.70
C PHE A 140 16.67 6.80 -18.32
N LEU A 141 17.04 6.30 -17.13
CA LEU A 141 18.45 6.31 -16.68
C LEU A 141 19.34 5.44 -17.57
N SER A 142 18.89 4.23 -17.87
CA SER A 142 19.64 3.27 -18.70
C SER A 142 19.80 3.78 -20.14
N ARG A 143 18.79 4.43 -20.73
CA ARG A 143 18.92 5.11 -22.03
C ARG A 143 19.96 6.24 -21.99
N ALA A 144 20.00 7.03 -20.92
CA ALA A 144 21.01 8.08 -20.77
C ALA A 144 22.43 7.51 -20.67
N GLN A 145 22.60 6.37 -19.99
CA GLN A 145 23.90 5.73 -19.76
C GLN A 145 24.38 4.85 -20.93
N ARG A 146 23.47 4.28 -21.74
CA ARG A 146 23.81 3.52 -22.96
C ARG A 146 24.45 4.38 -24.04
N ASN A 147 24.20 5.69 -24.02
CA ASN A 147 24.87 6.65 -24.89
C ASN A 147 26.34 6.91 -24.48
N SER A 148 26.81 6.41 -23.34
CA SER A 148 28.17 6.66 -22.83
C SER A 148 29.07 5.43 -22.65
N SER A 149 28.55 4.20 -22.73
CA SER A 149 29.39 3.00 -22.50
C SER A 149 28.69 1.70 -22.95
N GLY A 150 29.44 0.87 -23.68
CA GLY A 150 29.00 -0.42 -24.24
C GLY A 150 28.73 -1.50 -23.19
N ASP A 151 27.81 -2.41 -23.55
CA ASP A 151 27.21 -3.48 -22.76
C ASP A 151 28.21 -4.21 -21.82
N GLN A 152 27.87 -4.25 -20.53
CA GLN A 152 28.34 -5.28 -19.62
C GLN A 152 27.18 -6.23 -19.33
N ASP A 153 27.38 -7.50 -19.69
CA ASP A 153 26.54 -8.63 -19.27
C ASP A 153 26.55 -8.70 -17.73
N SER A 154 25.43 -8.36 -17.11
CA SER A 154 25.25 -8.51 -15.66
C SER A 154 24.69 -9.89 -15.35
N GLU A 155 25.37 -10.58 -14.45
CA GLU A 155 25.01 -11.85 -13.84
C GLU A 155 23.52 -11.87 -13.41
N MET A 156 22.80 -12.95 -13.74
CA MET A 156 21.37 -13.10 -13.45
C MET A 156 21.14 -13.28 -11.95
N THR A 157 20.91 -12.19 -11.22
CA THR A 157 20.40 -12.21 -9.85
C THR A 157 18.88 -12.21 -9.84
N ASP A 158 18.27 -13.20 -9.20
CA ASP A 158 16.82 -13.43 -9.20
C ASP A 158 16.06 -12.68 -8.08
N GLY A 159 14.74 -12.52 -8.23
CA GLY A 159 13.84 -11.95 -7.22
C GLY A 159 14.02 -10.44 -6.93
N LEU A 160 13.74 -10.02 -5.70
CA LEU A 160 13.88 -8.61 -5.25
C LEU A 160 15.31 -8.06 -5.41
N ALA A 161 16.32 -8.94 -5.36
CA ALA A 161 17.71 -8.56 -5.56
C ALA A 161 17.98 -8.08 -7.00
N GLY A 162 17.29 -8.65 -7.99
CA GLY A 162 17.38 -8.23 -9.39
C GLY A 162 16.89 -6.80 -9.64
N LEU A 163 15.99 -6.29 -8.78
CA LEU A 163 15.46 -4.93 -8.90
C LEU A 163 16.49 -3.84 -8.56
N THR A 164 17.70 -4.21 -8.16
CA THR A 164 18.79 -3.25 -7.91
C THR A 164 19.24 -2.56 -9.18
N ASP A 165 19.30 -3.30 -10.29
CA ASP A 165 19.85 -2.80 -11.57
C ASP A 165 18.87 -2.93 -12.75
N ARG A 166 17.68 -3.53 -12.52
CA ARG A 166 16.68 -3.78 -13.57
C ARG A 166 15.28 -3.36 -13.11
N SER A 167 14.39 -3.15 -14.08
CA SER A 167 13.00 -2.75 -13.81
C SER A 167 12.13 -3.92 -13.34
N TYR A 168 11.08 -3.63 -12.58
CA TYR A 168 10.16 -4.65 -12.08
C TYR A 168 9.53 -5.49 -13.20
N LEU A 169 9.09 -4.84 -14.29
CA LEU A 169 8.47 -5.55 -15.42
C LEU A 169 9.44 -6.46 -16.17
N SER A 170 10.73 -6.13 -16.18
CA SER A 170 11.73 -6.97 -16.84
C SER A 170 12.01 -8.28 -16.10
N ILE A 171 11.82 -8.30 -14.77
CA ILE A 171 12.10 -9.45 -13.91
C ILE A 171 10.83 -10.27 -13.63
N GLN A 172 9.64 -9.70 -13.86
CA GLN A 172 8.35 -10.33 -13.56
C GLN A 172 8.18 -11.75 -14.16
N PRO A 173 8.51 -12.04 -15.44
CA PRO A 173 8.31 -13.37 -16.00
C PRO A 173 9.15 -14.44 -15.31
N GLU A 174 10.39 -14.09 -14.95
CA GLU A 174 11.34 -14.99 -14.27
C GLU A 174 10.95 -15.19 -12.80
N SER A 175 10.68 -14.10 -12.07
CA SER A 175 10.18 -14.18 -10.69
C SER A 175 8.89 -14.98 -10.58
N TRP A 176 8.00 -14.89 -11.57
CA TRP A 176 6.77 -15.68 -11.60
C TRP A 176 7.04 -17.16 -11.88
N ARG A 177 7.98 -17.48 -12.77
CA ARG A 177 8.42 -18.85 -13.02
C ARG A 177 9.03 -19.48 -11.77
N ASN A 178 9.85 -18.72 -11.05
CA ASN A 178 10.54 -19.19 -9.86
C ASN A 178 9.59 -19.31 -8.67
N PHE A 179 8.68 -18.34 -8.47
CA PHE A 179 7.59 -18.46 -7.50
C PHE A 179 6.72 -19.70 -7.73
N ARG A 180 6.37 -20.02 -8.99
CA ARG A 180 5.62 -21.26 -9.30
C ARG A 180 6.44 -22.52 -9.00
N ALA A 181 7.75 -22.50 -9.26
CA ALA A 181 8.64 -23.61 -8.95
C ALA A 181 8.75 -23.82 -7.43
N ASP A 182 8.95 -22.75 -6.68
CA ASP A 182 9.07 -22.74 -5.22
C ASP A 182 7.77 -23.15 -4.53
N ILE A 183 6.61 -22.68 -5.01
CA ILE A 183 5.31 -23.15 -4.51
C ILE A 183 5.12 -24.64 -4.78
N GLY A 184 5.53 -25.13 -5.95
CA GLY A 184 5.47 -26.55 -6.27
C GLY A 184 6.34 -27.39 -5.34
N GLU A 185 7.53 -26.88 -4.99
CA GLU A 185 8.42 -27.50 -4.03
C GLU A 185 7.90 -27.45 -2.59
N LEU A 186 7.39 -26.30 -2.14
CA LEU A 186 6.75 -26.15 -0.84
C LEU A 186 5.51 -27.05 -0.70
N TRP A 187 4.71 -27.20 -1.75
CA TRP A 187 3.58 -28.12 -1.76
C TRP A 187 4.03 -29.59 -1.70
N ARG A 188 5.02 -29.96 -2.50
CA ARG A 188 5.56 -31.33 -2.51
C ARG A 188 6.21 -31.70 -1.18
N ASN A 189 7.00 -30.80 -0.63
CA ASN A 189 7.66 -30.98 0.67
C ASN A 189 6.65 -30.90 1.81
N GLY A 190 5.71 -29.95 1.78
CA GLY A 190 4.65 -29.81 2.78
C GLY A 190 3.66 -30.98 2.79
N VAL A 191 3.35 -31.58 1.63
CA VAL A 191 2.55 -32.82 1.55
C VAL A 191 3.33 -34.02 2.07
N SER A 192 4.63 -34.12 1.75
CA SER A 192 5.52 -35.14 2.30
C SER A 192 5.65 -35.02 3.82
N GLU A 193 5.74 -33.81 4.33
CA GLU A 193 5.87 -33.52 5.75
C GLU A 193 4.53 -33.77 6.45
N ALA A 194 3.40 -33.36 5.88
CA ALA A 194 2.07 -33.68 6.42
C ALA A 194 1.81 -35.20 6.50
N ASP A 195 2.33 -36.00 5.56
CA ASP A 195 2.24 -37.47 5.64
C ASP A 195 3.14 -38.08 6.72
N SER A 196 4.21 -37.38 7.13
CA SER A 196 5.04 -37.75 8.29
C SER A 196 4.42 -37.38 9.64
N TRP A 197 3.52 -36.39 9.67
CA TRP A 197 2.75 -35.98 10.85
C TRP A 197 1.43 -36.75 11.04
N ASN A 198 1.18 -37.79 10.24
CA ASN A 198 0.08 -38.73 10.46
C ASN A 198 0.29 -39.51 11.78
N LEU A 199 -0.14 -38.89 12.90
CA LEU A 199 -0.23 -39.47 14.25
C LEU A 199 -0.88 -40.85 14.26
N ILE A 200 -1.74 -41.14 13.28
CA ILE A 200 -2.41 -42.44 13.05
C ILE A 200 -1.40 -43.57 12.81
N LYS A 201 -0.30 -43.36 12.07
CA LYS A 201 0.75 -44.40 11.88
C LYS A 201 1.54 -44.66 13.17
N SER A 202 1.78 -43.62 13.99
CA SER A 202 2.49 -43.78 15.27
C SER A 202 1.67 -44.52 16.33
N ILE A 203 0.34 -44.39 16.27
CA ILE A 203 -0.60 -45.02 17.22
C ILE A 203 -0.96 -46.45 16.77
N LEU A 204 -1.20 -46.70 15.47
CA LEU A 204 -1.50 -48.05 14.97
C LEU A 204 -0.27 -48.97 14.85
N GLY A 205 0.94 -48.43 14.68
CA GLY A 205 2.18 -49.22 14.65
C GLY A 205 2.59 -49.80 16.02
N ARG A 206 1.98 -49.33 17.12
CA ARG A 206 2.28 -49.79 18.48
C ARG A 206 1.34 -50.88 19.00
N SER A 207 0.32 -51.27 18.24
CA SER A 207 -0.66 -52.31 18.60
C SER A 207 -0.39 -53.65 17.88
N SER A 208 0.87 -54.05 17.80
CA SER A 208 1.24 -55.44 17.45
C SER A 208 2.51 -55.82 18.18
N LYS A 209 2.37 -56.10 19.48
CA LYS A 209 3.18 -57.05 20.25
C LYS A 209 2.31 -57.62 21.36
#